data_AF-A2EFS0-F1
#
_entry.id   AF-A2EFS0-F1
#
_cell.length_a   1.000
_cell.length_b   1.000
_cell.length_c   1.000
_cell.angle_alpha   90.00
_cell.angle_beta   90.00
_cell.angle_gamma   90.00
#
_symmetry.space_group_name_H-M   'P 1'
#
loop_
_entity.id
_entity.type
_entity.pdbx_description
1 polymer ?
#
loop_
_entity_poly.entity_id
_entity_poly.type
_entity_poly.pdbx_seq_one_letter_code
_entity_poly.pdbx_strand_id
1 'polypeptide(L)'
;MYVGRSIYMKVFYHNLLGGVFANKTEAKNINTKYKYSILTEINDDFRDYDNKFTFALLNPELNLYNIWQQTNNPLLENKKWSDNNHYKVEGYNNITILADRNSTACVWGGLTLNHSDNLIDGCPGGYDWFFTIGYVGQEWETTDKIPSNDSKVNIVSLWVKVIENKYNILQSCIVDYSNKLNFVILAFIMILE
;
A
#
# COMPACT_ATOMS: atom_id res chain seq x y z
N MET A 1 -3.25 -1.25 -12.63
CA MET A 1 -1.83 -1.29 -13.01
C MET A 1 -1.52 -2.68 -13.52
N TYR A 2 -0.67 -2.81 -14.53
CA TYR A 2 -0.09 -4.08 -14.93
C TYR A 2 1.37 -4.13 -14.46
N VAL A 3 1.74 -5.22 -13.81
CA VAL A 3 3.15 -5.58 -13.56
C VAL A 3 3.38 -6.90 -14.26
N GLY A 4 4.23 -6.90 -15.29
CA GLY A 4 4.32 -8.03 -16.21
C GLY A 4 2.95 -8.39 -16.78
N ARG A 5 2.49 -9.62 -16.51
CA ARG A 5 1.15 -10.12 -16.93
C ARG A 5 0.09 -10.07 -15.83
N SER A 6 0.39 -9.50 -14.67
CA SER A 6 -0.53 -9.48 -13.53
C SER A 6 -1.28 -8.15 -13.44
N ILE A 7 -2.58 -8.22 -13.18
CA ILE A 7 -3.42 -7.06 -12.92
C ILE A 7 -3.35 -6.71 -11.44
N TYR A 8 -3.18 -5.42 -11.15
CA TYR A 8 -3.20 -4.87 -9.82
C TYR A 8 -4.28 -3.79 -9.69
N MET A 9 -5.04 -3.86 -8.61
CA MET A 9 -6.07 -2.89 -8.23
C MET A 9 -5.52 -1.94 -7.17
N LYS A 10 -5.76 -0.64 -7.34
CA LYS A 10 -5.37 0.38 -6.37
C LYS A 10 -6.28 0.27 -5.15
N VAL A 11 -5.68 0.11 -3.98
CA VAL A 11 -6.40 0.00 -2.70
C VAL A 11 -6.11 1.17 -1.77
N PHE A 12 -5.06 1.92 -2.06
CA PHE A 12 -4.70 3.13 -1.32
C PHE A 12 -3.96 4.13 -2.22
N TYR A 13 -4.19 5.41 -1.99
CA TYR A 13 -3.49 6.53 -2.61
C TYR A 13 -3.48 7.72 -1.65
N HIS A 14 -2.31 8.29 -1.46
CA HIS A 14 -2.13 9.52 -0.70
C HIS A 14 -1.31 10.51 -1.51
N ASN A 15 -1.87 11.69 -1.71
CA ASN A 15 -1.21 12.85 -2.27
C ASN A 15 -1.37 14.04 -1.32
N LEU A 16 -0.25 14.63 -0.89
CA LEU A 16 -0.25 15.73 0.07
C LEU A 16 -0.84 17.04 -0.44
N LEU A 17 -1.16 17.16 -1.73
CA LEU A 17 -2.01 18.26 -2.22
C LEU A 17 -3.39 18.27 -1.52
N GLY A 18 -3.86 17.13 -1.01
CA GLY A 18 -5.06 17.03 -0.17
C GLY A 18 -4.81 17.07 1.33
N GLY A 19 -3.58 17.38 1.75
CA GLY A 19 -3.13 17.31 3.14
C GLY A 19 -2.91 15.88 3.64
N VAL A 20 -2.62 15.77 4.94
CA VAL A 20 -2.51 14.50 5.66
C VAL A 20 -3.90 13.88 5.91
N PHE A 21 -3.93 12.64 6.38
CA PHE A 21 -5.17 12.06 6.88
C PHE A 21 -5.53 12.68 8.23
N ALA A 22 -6.82 12.93 8.47
CA ALA A 22 -7.31 13.52 9.71
C ALA A 22 -7.08 12.61 10.92
N ASN A 23 -7.13 11.29 10.70
CA ASN A 23 -6.86 10.25 11.68
C ASN A 23 -6.72 8.88 11.00
N LYS A 24 -6.33 7.85 11.75
CA LYS A 24 -6.20 6.47 11.26
C LYS A 24 -7.53 5.87 10.78
N THR A 25 -8.68 6.37 11.23
CA THR A 25 -9.99 5.91 10.76
C THR A 25 -10.25 6.40 9.34
N GLU A 26 -9.99 7.68 9.05
CA GLU A 26 -10.06 8.23 7.69
C GLU A 26 -9.08 7.51 6.75
N ALA A 27 -7.88 7.20 7.22
CA ALA A 27 -6.87 6.50 6.43
C ALA A 27 -7.28 5.08 5.99
N LYS A 28 -8.23 4.45 6.68
CA LYS A 28 -8.73 3.10 6.36
C LYS A 28 -9.77 3.08 5.23
N ASN A 29 -10.58 4.14 5.13
CA ASN A 29 -11.64 4.24 4.14
C ASN A 29 -11.93 5.72 3.84
N ILE A 30 -11.63 6.14 2.61
CA ILE A 30 -11.94 7.48 2.11
C ILE A 30 -11.92 7.48 0.59
N ASN A 31 -12.72 8.35 -0.04
CA ASN A 31 -12.72 8.53 -1.49
C ASN A 31 -12.78 10.02 -1.86
N THR A 32 -11.61 10.63 -2.00
CA THR A 32 -11.44 12.02 -2.45
C THR A 32 -10.40 12.07 -3.57
N LYS A 33 -10.28 13.24 -4.21
CA LYS A 33 -9.32 13.47 -5.31
C LYS A 33 -7.86 13.11 -4.95
N TYR A 34 -7.45 13.42 -3.72
CA TYR A 34 -6.05 13.32 -3.28
C TYR A 34 -5.81 12.23 -2.21
N LYS A 35 -6.89 11.72 -1.60
CA LYS A 35 -6.85 10.64 -0.63
C LYS A 35 -7.87 9.59 -1.02
N TYR A 36 -7.42 8.37 -1.27
CA TYR A 36 -8.26 7.23 -1.57
C TYR A 36 -7.79 6.04 -0.74
N SER A 37 -8.72 5.30 -0.13
CA SER A 37 -8.44 4.12 0.65
C SER A 37 -9.66 3.22 0.70
N ILE A 38 -9.45 1.94 0.43
CA ILE A 38 -10.43 0.86 0.63
C ILE A 38 -9.75 -0.29 1.39
N LEU A 39 -8.82 0.02 2.30
CA LEU A 39 -8.03 -0.99 3.02
C LEU A 39 -8.91 -1.96 3.82
N THR A 40 -10.09 -1.50 4.27
CA THR A 40 -11.10 -2.32 4.96
C THR A 40 -11.79 -3.33 4.06
N GLU A 41 -11.70 -3.19 2.74
CA GLU A 41 -12.35 -4.06 1.75
C GLU A 41 -11.40 -5.13 1.21
N ILE A 42 -10.11 -5.10 1.57
CA ILE A 42 -9.15 -6.14 1.22
C ILE A 42 -9.48 -7.41 2.04
N ASN A 43 -10.16 -8.34 1.39
CA ASN A 43 -10.57 -9.63 1.94
C ASN A 43 -9.90 -10.78 1.17
N ASP A 44 -10.25 -12.03 1.50
CA ASP A 44 -9.64 -13.22 0.88
C ASP A 44 -9.84 -13.32 -0.63
N ASP A 45 -10.73 -12.51 -1.23
CA ASP A 45 -10.89 -12.49 -2.68
C ASP A 45 -9.66 -11.96 -3.43
N PHE A 46 -8.83 -11.17 -2.75
CA PHE A 46 -7.58 -10.62 -3.29
C PHE A 46 -6.36 -11.54 -3.11
N ARG A 47 -6.54 -12.72 -2.51
CA ARG A 47 -5.46 -13.70 -2.40
C ARG A 47 -5.17 -14.34 -3.75
N ASP A 48 -3.89 -14.63 -3.98
CA ASP A 48 -3.41 -15.44 -5.09
C ASP A 48 -3.67 -16.93 -4.82
N TYR A 49 -3.33 -17.80 -5.78
CA TYR A 49 -3.55 -19.25 -5.70
C TYR A 49 -2.81 -19.93 -4.53
N ASP A 50 -1.78 -19.30 -3.98
CA ASP A 50 -1.04 -19.77 -2.80
C ASP A 50 -1.64 -19.29 -1.46
N ASN A 51 -2.86 -18.72 -1.51
CA ASN A 51 -3.56 -18.12 -0.38
C ASN A 51 -2.83 -16.93 0.27
N LYS A 52 -1.94 -16.24 -0.44
CA LYS A 52 -1.30 -15.00 0.03
C LYS A 52 -1.77 -13.78 -0.74
N PHE A 53 -1.66 -12.61 -0.14
CA PHE A 53 -1.80 -11.36 -0.89
C PHE A 53 -0.50 -11.03 -1.59
N THR A 54 -0.57 -10.58 -2.84
CA THR A 54 0.56 -9.95 -3.53
C THR A 54 0.31 -8.45 -3.61
N PHE A 55 1.15 -7.66 -2.95
CA PHE A 55 1.04 -6.20 -2.93
C PHE A 55 2.13 -5.54 -3.77
N ALA A 56 1.85 -4.32 -4.22
CA ALA A 56 2.82 -3.42 -4.80
C ALA A 56 2.70 -2.02 -4.16
N LEU A 57 3.78 -1.55 -3.55
CA LEU A 57 3.93 -0.23 -2.96
C LEU A 57 4.76 0.64 -3.92
N LEU A 58 4.18 1.75 -4.37
CA LEU A 58 4.79 2.62 -5.38
C LEU A 58 5.06 4.01 -4.79
N ASN A 59 6.29 4.49 -4.98
CA ASN A 59 6.74 5.86 -4.73
C ASN A 59 7.09 6.52 -6.07
N PRO A 60 6.12 7.09 -6.79
CA PRO A 60 6.31 7.56 -8.17
C PRO A 60 7.35 8.68 -8.29
N GLU A 61 7.47 9.56 -7.29
CA GLU A 61 8.45 10.65 -7.30
C GLU A 61 9.91 10.17 -7.25
N LEU A 62 10.14 8.97 -6.71
CA LEU A 62 11.48 8.37 -6.62
C LEU A 62 11.73 7.34 -7.72
N ASN A 63 10.71 7.01 -8.51
CA ASN A 63 10.74 5.86 -9.42
C ASN A 63 11.15 4.54 -8.71
N LEU A 64 10.70 4.38 -7.46
CA LEU A 64 10.96 3.19 -6.65
C LEU A 64 9.66 2.47 -6.29
N TYR A 65 9.72 1.15 -6.24
CA TYR A 65 8.59 0.32 -5.84
C TYR A 65 9.05 -0.97 -5.18
N ASN A 66 8.16 -1.53 -4.36
CA ASN A 66 8.30 -2.85 -3.77
C ASN A 66 7.11 -3.72 -4.14
N ILE A 67 7.37 -4.96 -4.53
CA ILE A 67 6.39 -6.02 -4.79
C ILE A 67 6.78 -7.21 -3.93
N TRP A 68 5.84 -7.65 -3.11
CA TRP A 68 6.04 -8.74 -2.17
C TRP A 68 4.73 -9.45 -1.91
N GLN A 69 4.81 -10.62 -1.28
CA GLN A 69 3.65 -11.31 -0.74
C GLN A 69 3.63 -11.25 0.78
N GLN A 70 2.44 -11.28 1.37
CA GLN A 70 2.24 -11.54 2.80
C GLN A 70 0.91 -12.27 3.02
N THR A 71 0.83 -13.05 4.09
CA THR A 71 -0.37 -13.84 4.45
C THR A 71 -1.46 -12.94 5.00
N ASN A 72 -1.13 -11.97 5.84
CA ASN A 72 -2.15 -11.16 6.50
C ASN A 72 -2.45 -9.89 5.70
N ASN A 73 -3.71 -9.45 5.72
CA ASN A 73 -4.04 -8.07 5.34
C ASN A 73 -3.21 -7.13 6.25
N PRO A 74 -2.55 -6.08 5.74
CA PRO A 74 -1.80 -5.14 6.57
C PRO A 74 -2.56 -4.55 7.77
N LEU A 75 -3.90 -4.44 7.70
CA LEU A 75 -4.75 -4.01 8.83
C LEU A 75 -4.96 -5.08 9.91
N LEU A 76 -4.64 -6.34 9.62
CA LEU A 76 -4.77 -7.51 10.49
C LEU A 76 -3.41 -8.12 10.84
N GLU A 77 -2.33 -7.59 10.29
CA GLU A 77 -0.98 -8.01 10.65
C GLU A 77 -0.65 -7.55 12.08
N ASN A 78 0.10 -8.38 12.81
CA ASN A 78 0.43 -8.11 14.19
C ASN A 78 1.21 -6.80 14.30
N LYS A 79 0.70 -5.92 15.18
CA LYS A 79 1.33 -4.64 15.47
C LYS A 79 2.81 -4.81 15.78
N LYS A 80 3.59 -3.90 15.23
CA LYS A 80 5.01 -3.74 15.51
C LYS A 80 5.25 -3.41 17.00
N TRP A 81 6.21 -4.12 17.61
CA TRP A 81 6.90 -3.67 18.83
C TRP A 81 8.28 -3.13 18.45
N SER A 82 8.70 -2.03 19.06
CA SER A 82 9.93 -1.33 18.73
C SER A 82 11.08 -1.77 19.65
N ASP A 83 11.63 -2.96 19.40
CA ASP A 83 12.73 -3.56 20.17
C ASP A 83 14.03 -3.73 19.35
N ASN A 84 14.07 -3.18 18.13
CA ASN A 84 15.12 -3.37 17.11
C ASN A 84 15.28 -4.79 16.59
N ASN A 85 14.36 -5.69 16.89
CA ASN A 85 14.40 -7.04 16.37
C ASN A 85 13.62 -7.09 15.05
N HIS A 86 14.27 -6.63 13.97
CA HIS A 86 13.68 -6.60 12.64
C HIS A 86 13.16 -7.99 12.24
N TYR A 87 11.91 -8.04 11.78
CA TYR A 87 11.29 -9.28 11.30
C TYR A 87 10.69 -9.09 9.92
N LYS A 88 10.12 -10.15 9.35
CA LYS A 88 9.31 -10.07 8.13
C LYS A 88 7.88 -10.45 8.50
N VAL A 89 6.90 -9.80 7.88
CA VAL A 89 5.48 -10.13 8.07
C VAL A 89 5.18 -11.58 7.72
N GLU A 90 4.07 -12.12 8.23
CA GLU A 90 3.75 -13.54 8.05
C GLU A 90 3.65 -13.88 6.56
N GLY A 91 4.25 -15.00 6.15
CA GLY A 91 4.26 -15.45 4.76
C GLY A 91 5.03 -14.56 3.78
N TYR A 92 5.87 -13.63 4.27
CA TYR A 92 6.68 -12.74 3.45
C TYR A 92 7.42 -13.50 2.34
N ASN A 93 7.23 -13.05 1.11
CA ASN A 93 8.02 -13.48 -0.04
C ASN A 93 8.40 -12.26 -0.88
N ASN A 94 9.68 -12.08 -1.18
CA ASN A 94 10.11 -10.98 -2.03
C ASN A 94 9.85 -11.33 -3.50
N ILE A 95 9.38 -10.35 -4.28
CA ILE A 95 9.28 -10.47 -5.74
C ILE A 95 10.18 -9.42 -6.37
N THR A 96 10.04 -8.16 -5.96
CA THR A 96 10.92 -7.07 -6.40
C THR A 96 11.01 -6.02 -5.31
N ILE A 97 12.20 -5.74 -4.78
CA ILE A 97 12.38 -4.70 -3.75
C ILE A 97 13.37 -3.66 -4.30
N LEU A 98 12.87 -2.50 -4.74
CA LEU A 98 13.72 -1.39 -5.18
C LEU A 98 13.83 -0.28 -4.14
N ALA A 99 12.89 -0.23 -3.20
CA ALA A 99 12.92 0.69 -2.07
C ALA A 99 13.28 -0.09 -0.80
N ASP A 100 14.53 -0.01 -0.36
CA ASP A 100 14.96 -0.50 0.96
C ASP A 100 15.81 0.58 1.63
N ARG A 101 15.66 0.71 2.95
CA ARG A 101 16.53 1.55 3.78
C ARG A 101 17.74 0.76 4.28
N ASN A 102 17.56 -0.56 4.51
CA ASN A 102 18.59 -1.48 4.99
C ASN A 102 19.52 -0.88 6.06
N SER A 103 18.92 -0.33 7.13
CA SER A 103 19.66 0.27 8.24
C SER A 103 19.24 -0.34 9.57
N THR A 104 20.02 -0.07 10.63
CA THR A 104 19.66 -0.50 11.99
C THR A 104 18.33 0.09 12.45
N ALA A 105 17.89 1.23 11.93
CA ALA A 105 16.63 1.85 12.35
C ALA A 105 15.42 1.32 11.57
N CYS A 106 15.60 0.85 10.33
CA CYS A 106 14.56 0.19 9.56
C CYS A 106 15.13 -0.67 8.42
N VAL A 107 14.57 -1.88 8.29
CA VAL A 107 14.74 -2.76 7.15
C VAL A 107 13.36 -3.06 6.55
N TRP A 108 13.22 -2.98 5.23
CA TRP A 108 11.95 -3.32 4.58
C TRP A 108 11.52 -4.75 4.89
N GLY A 109 10.33 -4.97 5.46
CA GLY A 109 9.88 -6.30 5.88
C GLY A 109 8.45 -6.69 5.50
N GLY A 110 7.81 -5.91 4.62
CA GLY A 110 6.38 -5.98 4.36
C GLY A 110 5.59 -5.07 5.31
N LEU A 111 4.28 -4.96 5.10
CA LEU A 111 3.45 -3.95 5.75
C LEU A 111 2.76 -4.48 7.01
N THR A 112 2.91 -3.75 8.11
CA THR A 112 2.24 -4.02 9.39
C THR A 112 1.62 -2.76 10.00
N LEU A 113 0.65 -2.92 10.90
CA LEU A 113 0.08 -1.84 11.68
C LEU A 113 1.15 -1.13 12.53
N ASN A 114 1.19 0.20 12.42
CA ASN A 114 2.03 1.03 13.29
C ASN A 114 1.28 1.47 14.57
N HIS A 115 2.04 1.67 15.64
CA HIS A 115 1.56 2.16 16.93
C HIS A 115 1.53 3.70 17.05
N SER A 116 2.26 4.46 16.21
CA SER A 116 2.36 5.93 16.30
C SER A 116 1.59 6.68 15.20
N ASP A 117 2.22 7.51 14.36
CA ASP A 117 1.64 8.63 13.58
C ASP A 117 1.28 8.30 12.13
N ASN A 118 1.13 7.02 11.87
CA ASN A 118 0.58 6.48 10.64
C ASN A 118 -0.16 5.19 10.93
N LEU A 119 -0.95 4.78 9.94
CA LEU A 119 -1.75 3.57 10.04
C LEU A 119 -0.88 2.31 9.90
N ILE A 120 -0.01 2.28 8.90
CA ILE A 120 0.79 1.11 8.49
C ILE A 120 2.19 1.58 8.06
N ASP A 121 3.23 0.83 8.41
CA ASP A 121 4.62 1.05 7.99
C ASP A 121 5.28 -0.25 7.48
N GLY A 122 6.42 -0.09 6.79
CA GLY A 122 7.17 -1.19 6.18
C GLY A 122 8.40 -1.65 6.96
N CYS A 123 8.55 -1.23 8.23
CA CYS A 123 9.71 -1.47 9.08
C CYS A 123 9.35 -2.33 10.32
N PRO A 124 8.82 -3.55 10.15
CA PRO A 124 8.51 -4.44 11.26
C PRO A 124 9.74 -4.69 12.16
N GLY A 125 9.62 -4.36 13.45
CA GLY A 125 10.68 -4.50 14.46
C GLY A 125 11.69 -3.34 14.53
N GLY A 126 11.66 -2.39 13.59
CA GLY A 126 12.56 -1.22 13.60
C GLY A 126 12.17 -0.13 14.61
N TYR A 127 13.06 0.83 14.86
CA TYR A 127 12.75 1.99 15.70
C TYR A 127 12.01 3.08 14.92
N ASP A 128 12.42 3.31 13.67
CA ASP A 128 11.79 4.31 12.83
C ASP A 128 10.63 3.71 12.04
N TRP A 129 9.73 4.57 11.60
CA TRP A 129 8.64 4.23 10.70
C TRP A 129 8.91 4.86 9.32
N PHE A 130 8.90 4.01 8.29
CA PHE A 130 9.13 4.36 6.89
C PHE A 130 8.17 3.55 6.01
N PHE A 131 8.12 3.84 4.71
CA PHE A 131 7.17 3.22 3.78
C PHE A 131 5.72 3.45 4.21
N THR A 132 5.43 4.69 4.55
CA THR A 132 4.24 5.08 5.29
C THR A 132 2.97 4.91 4.47
N ILE A 133 1.98 4.22 5.03
CA ILE A 133 0.60 4.19 4.58
C ILE A 133 -0.29 4.84 5.64
N GLY A 134 -1.12 5.79 5.21
CA GLY A 134 -2.04 6.51 6.07
C GLY A 134 -1.36 7.51 7.01
N TYR A 135 -0.50 8.38 6.48
CA TYR A 135 0.21 9.39 7.27
C TYR A 135 -0.72 10.45 7.86
N VAL A 136 -0.66 10.67 9.19
CA VAL A 136 -1.51 11.65 9.90
C VAL A 136 -0.76 12.90 10.40
N GLY A 137 0.56 13.00 10.18
CA GLY A 137 1.29 14.26 10.37
C GLY A 137 1.67 14.65 11.80
N GLN A 138 1.74 13.72 12.76
CA GLN A 138 1.91 14.09 14.19
C GLN A 138 3.37 14.16 14.71
N GLU A 139 4.33 13.34 14.24
CA GLU A 139 5.68 13.29 14.86
C GLU A 139 6.88 13.54 13.93
N TRP A 140 6.73 13.53 12.61
CA TRP A 140 7.85 13.86 11.73
C TRP A 140 7.99 15.39 11.66
N GLU A 141 9.19 15.90 11.95
CA GLU A 141 9.59 17.31 12.15
C GLU A 141 9.03 18.32 11.13
N THR A 142 8.47 17.85 10.01
CA THR A 142 7.68 18.63 9.08
C THR A 142 6.43 17.85 8.66
N THR A 143 5.25 18.45 8.78
CA THR A 143 3.94 17.86 8.38
C THR A 143 3.72 17.82 6.86
N ASP A 144 4.76 18.12 6.08
CA ASP A 144 4.68 18.46 4.67
C ASP A 144 5.13 17.33 3.74
N LYS A 145 5.55 16.16 4.28
CA LYS A 145 5.98 15.01 3.48
C LYS A 145 5.66 13.65 4.11
N ILE A 146 5.43 12.66 3.27
CA ILE A 146 5.23 11.24 3.60
C ILE A 146 6.60 10.54 3.63
N PRO A 147 6.94 9.80 4.70
CA PRO A 147 8.20 9.03 4.75
C PRO A 147 8.17 7.80 3.85
N SER A 148 9.17 7.68 2.97
CA SER A 148 9.35 6.60 2.01
C SER A 148 10.52 5.68 2.42
N ASN A 149 11.62 5.59 1.68
CA ASN A 149 12.80 4.75 1.98
C ASN A 149 14.02 5.62 2.34
N ASP A 150 14.01 6.30 3.49
CA ASP A 150 14.97 7.36 3.85
C ASP A 150 14.79 8.68 3.06
N SER A 151 13.77 8.74 2.22
CA SER A 151 13.38 9.92 1.45
C SER A 151 11.99 10.41 1.85
N LYS A 152 11.72 11.68 1.54
CA LYS A 152 10.44 12.34 1.78
C LYS A 152 9.68 12.51 0.47
N VAL A 153 8.44 12.04 0.38
CA VAL A 153 7.62 12.10 -0.85
C VAL A 153 6.29 12.81 -0.60
N ASN A 154 5.64 13.28 -1.65
CA ASN A 154 4.27 13.80 -1.61
C ASN A 154 3.22 12.75 -1.98
N ILE A 155 3.62 11.70 -2.70
CA ILE A 155 2.72 10.74 -3.33
C ILE A 155 3.19 9.31 -3.02
N VAL A 156 2.25 8.49 -2.55
CA VAL A 156 2.41 7.05 -2.41
C VAL A 156 1.13 6.34 -2.81
N SER A 157 1.24 5.12 -3.34
CA SER A 157 0.08 4.27 -3.62
C SER A 157 0.35 2.80 -3.29
N LEU A 158 -0.67 2.13 -2.77
CA LEU A 158 -0.67 0.69 -2.54
C LEU A 158 -1.64 0.02 -3.50
N TRP A 159 -1.20 -1.09 -4.05
CA TRP A 159 -1.95 -1.90 -4.98
C TRP A 159 -1.92 -3.35 -4.53
N VAL A 160 -2.98 -4.10 -4.84
CA VAL A 160 -3.07 -5.54 -4.60
C VAL A 160 -3.31 -6.26 -5.92
N LYS A 161 -2.65 -7.38 -6.13
CA LYS A 161 -2.87 -8.24 -7.29
C LYS A 161 -4.31 -8.75 -7.28
N VAL A 162 -4.93 -8.81 -8.45
CA VAL A 162 -6.24 -9.43 -8.68
C VAL A 162 -6.06 -10.53 -9.71
N ILE A 163 -6.62 -11.70 -9.41
CA ILE A 163 -6.63 -12.83 -10.35
C ILE A 163 -7.54 -12.44 -11.53
N GLU A 164 -7.07 -12.63 -12.77
CA GLU A 164 -7.75 -12.18 -14.00
C GLU A 164 -9.22 -12.63 -14.09
N ASN A 165 -9.52 -13.86 -13.70
CA ASN A 165 -10.90 -14.36 -13.69
C ASN A 165 -11.81 -13.57 -12.74
N LYS A 166 -11.29 -13.13 -11.59
CA LYS A 166 -12.02 -12.27 -10.63
C LYS A 166 -12.10 -10.83 -11.14
N TYR A 167 -11.06 -10.34 -11.81
CA TYR A 167 -11.07 -9.02 -12.44
C TYR A 167 -12.13 -8.92 -13.53
N ASN A 168 -12.26 -9.92 -14.40
CA ASN A 168 -13.30 -9.95 -15.44
C ASN A 168 -14.71 -9.94 -14.84
N ILE A 169 -14.93 -10.61 -13.70
CA ILE A 169 -16.20 -10.55 -12.96
C ILE A 169 -16.44 -9.15 -12.41
N LEU A 170 -15.47 -8.55 -11.71
CA LEU A 170 -15.59 -7.18 -11.20
C LEU A 170 -15.83 -6.17 -12.32
N GLN A 171 -15.14 -6.32 -13.46
CA GLN A 171 -15.34 -5.46 -14.63
C GLN A 171 -16.73 -5.66 -15.23
N SER A 172 -17.26 -6.89 -15.31
CA SER A 172 -18.64 -7.13 -15.74
C SER A 172 -19.65 -6.46 -14.81
N CYS A 173 -19.44 -6.53 -13.48
CA CYS A 173 -20.31 -5.87 -12.50
C CYS A 173 -20.23 -4.35 -12.60
N ILE A 174 -19.04 -3.79 -12.84
CA ILE A 174 -18.84 -2.35 -13.05
C ILE A 174 -19.44 -1.92 -14.38
N VAL A 175 -19.33 -2.70 -15.45
CA VAL A 175 -19.95 -2.41 -16.76
C VAL A 175 -21.48 -2.45 -16.66
N ASP A 176 -22.06 -3.41 -15.94
CA ASP A 176 -23.51 -3.46 -15.68
C ASP A 176 -23.99 -2.26 -14.84
N TYR A 177 -23.15 -1.78 -13.91
CA TYR A 177 -23.45 -0.61 -13.09
C TYR A 177 -23.20 0.72 -13.82
N SER A 178 -22.19 0.80 -14.69
CA SER A 178 -21.84 2.00 -15.48
C SER A 178 -22.63 2.12 -16.78
N ASN A 179 -23.23 1.04 -17.29
CA ASN A 179 -24.31 1.13 -18.28
C ASN A 179 -25.54 1.90 -17.75
N LYS A 180 -25.62 2.14 -16.43
CA LYS A 180 -26.61 3.05 -15.81
C LYS A 180 -26.08 4.47 -15.55
N LEU A 181 -24.78 4.73 -15.64
CA LEU A 181 -24.17 6.07 -15.50
C LEU A 181 -22.89 6.18 -16.36
N ASN A 182 -22.99 6.94 -17.45
CA ASN A 182 -21.97 7.14 -18.46
C ASN A 182 -20.55 7.47 -17.93
N PHE A 183 -19.56 6.76 -18.50
CA PHE A 183 -18.10 7.01 -18.58
C PHE A 183 -17.23 6.93 -17.31
N VAL A 184 -16.06 6.25 -17.43
CA VAL A 184 -14.70 6.85 -17.39
C VAL A 184 -13.65 5.79 -17.78
N ILE A 185 -12.73 6.19 -18.65
CA ILE A 185 -11.57 5.45 -19.17
C ILE A 185 -10.52 5.25 -18.07
N LEU A 186 -10.13 4.01 -17.78
CA LEU A 186 -9.03 3.67 -16.87
C LEU A 186 -7.67 3.83 -17.58
N ALA A 187 -6.87 4.79 -17.15
CA ALA A 187 -5.45 4.87 -17.50
C ALA A 187 -4.68 3.80 -16.71
N PHE A 188 -4.01 2.87 -17.41
CA PHE A 188 -3.20 1.84 -16.79
C PHE A 188 -1.73 2.28 -16.70
N ILE A 189 -1.12 2.10 -15.53
CA ILE A 189 0.34 2.12 -15.39
C ILE A 189 0.84 0.72 -15.74
N MET A 190 1.80 0.61 -16.67
CA MET A 190 2.53 -0.63 -16.97
C MET A 190 3.95 -0.52 -16.39
N ILE A 191 4.33 -1.47 -15.55
CA ILE A 191 5.72 -1.66 -15.11
C ILE A 191 6.27 -2.85 -15.90
N LEU A 192 7.25 -2.58 -16.76
CA LEU A 192 8.00 -3.59 -17.52
C LEU A 192 9.18 -4.05 -16.66
N GLU A 193 9.30 -5.36 -16.44
CA GLU A 193 10.48 -6.00 -15.87
C GLU A 193 11.55 -6.26 -16.95
#